data_AF-A0A9R0VVX8-F1
#
_entry.id   AF-A0A9R0VVX8-F1
#
_cell.length_a   1.000
_cell.length_b   1.000
_cell.length_c   1.000
_cell.angle_alpha   90.00
_cell.angle_beta   90.00
_cell.angle_gamma   90.00
#
_symmetry.space_group_name_H-M   'P 1'
#
loop_
_entity.id
_entity.type
_entity.pdbx_description
1 polymer ?
#
loop_
_entity_poly.entity_id
_entity_poly.type
_entity_poly.pdbx_seq_one_letter_code
_entity_poly.pdbx_strand_id
1 'polypeptide(L)'
;MVPSLEHNNQVKGESLDLVKYIDSNFDGPALLPDDSAKKQFAEELLVYTDEFNKALYSSITSKGDVAEETVAALDKIEAALGKFSDGPFFLGQFSLVDIAYVPFIERFQIFFSGIKNYDITKDRPNIQKFIEEVNKIDAYTQTKLDPQFLLEHTKKRLGIE
;
A
#
# COMPACT_ATOMS: atom_id res chain seq x y z
N MET A 1 -18.29 -11.14 -0.14
CA MET A 1 -17.27 -10.19 0.36
C MET A 1 -15.92 -10.85 0.22
N VAL A 2 -14.91 -10.11 -0.22
CA VAL A 2 -13.52 -10.58 -0.22
C VAL A 2 -12.63 -9.43 0.27
N PRO A 3 -11.55 -9.73 1.02
CA PRO A 3 -11.26 -11.03 1.63
C PRO A 3 -12.25 -11.37 2.77
N SER A 4 -12.38 -12.66 3.08
CA SER A 4 -13.02 -13.14 4.30
C SER A 4 -12.24 -14.31 4.88
N LEU A 5 -12.19 -14.43 6.21
CA LEU A 5 -11.52 -15.50 6.93
C LEU A 5 -12.53 -16.27 7.78
N GLU A 6 -12.53 -17.59 7.65
CA GLU A 6 -13.28 -18.49 8.54
C GLU A 6 -12.34 -19.09 9.58
N HIS A 7 -12.59 -18.80 10.84
CA HIS A 7 -11.83 -19.35 11.97
C HIS A 7 -12.72 -19.43 13.21
N ASN A 8 -12.63 -20.51 13.98
CA ASN A 8 -13.47 -20.75 15.16
C ASN A 8 -14.99 -20.64 14.87
N ASN A 9 -15.44 -21.22 13.75
CA ASN A 9 -16.83 -21.19 13.27
C ASN A 9 -17.39 -19.77 13.10
N GLN A 10 -16.53 -18.77 12.90
CA GLN A 10 -16.90 -17.40 12.62
C GLN A 10 -16.28 -16.94 11.31
N VAL A 11 -17.09 -16.28 10.49
CA VAL A 11 -16.63 -15.60 9.27
C VAL A 11 -16.35 -14.14 9.59
N LYS A 12 -15.13 -13.67 9.29
CA LYS A 12 -14.69 -12.29 9.45
C LYS A 12 -14.42 -11.68 8.08
N GLY A 13 -14.71 -10.40 7.91
CA GLY A 13 -14.43 -9.62 6.69
C GLY A 13 -13.51 -8.45 6.98
N GLU A 14 -13.36 -7.55 6.01
CA GLU A 14 -12.51 -6.34 6.04
C GLU A 14 -11.01 -6.64 6.14
N SER A 15 -10.25 -6.32 5.09
CA SER A 15 -8.84 -6.70 4.96
C SER A 15 -7.97 -6.25 6.15
N LEU A 16 -8.16 -5.03 6.65
CA LEU A 16 -7.39 -4.51 7.79
C LEU A 16 -7.74 -5.23 9.09
N ASP A 17 -9.01 -5.54 9.32
CA ASP A 17 -9.45 -6.29 10.50
C ASP A 17 -8.92 -7.72 10.44
N LEU A 18 -8.87 -8.32 9.25
CA LEU A 18 -8.30 -9.65 9.06
C LEU A 18 -6.81 -9.70 9.35
N VAL A 19 -6.02 -8.74 8.86
CA VAL A 19 -4.56 -8.75 9.15
C VAL A 19 -4.30 -8.52 10.64
N LYS A 20 -5.04 -7.63 11.30
CA LYS A 20 -4.98 -7.46 12.77
C LYS A 20 -5.40 -8.73 13.52
N TYR A 21 -6.43 -9.41 13.05
CA TYR A 21 -6.90 -10.67 13.63
C TYR A 21 -5.83 -11.75 13.50
N ILE A 22 -5.18 -11.87 12.35
CA ILE A 22 -4.07 -12.82 12.12
C ILE A 22 -2.94 -12.53 13.11
N ASP A 23 -2.48 -11.29 13.20
CA ASP A 23 -1.39 -10.87 14.10
C ASP A 23 -1.69 -11.16 15.59
N SER A 24 -2.96 -11.08 15.98
CA SER A 24 -3.38 -11.28 17.38
C SER A 24 -3.77 -12.72 17.75
N ASN A 25 -4.01 -13.62 16.78
CA ASN A 25 -4.60 -14.94 17.03
C ASN A 25 -3.78 -16.11 16.49
N PHE A 26 -2.71 -15.86 15.74
CA PHE A 26 -1.85 -16.88 15.18
C PHE A 26 -0.40 -16.65 15.60
N ASP A 27 0.35 -17.74 15.73
CA ASP A 27 1.79 -17.67 16.01
C ASP A 27 2.54 -17.10 14.81
N GLY A 28 3.60 -16.33 15.07
CA GLY A 28 4.46 -15.78 14.04
C GLY A 28 5.22 -14.54 14.50
N PRO A 29 6.06 -13.96 13.62
CA PRO A 29 6.64 -12.65 13.86
C PRO A 29 5.55 -11.59 13.98
N ALA A 30 5.65 -10.73 15.01
CA ALA A 30 4.70 -9.63 15.20
C ALA A 30 4.73 -8.65 14.03
N LEU A 31 3.56 -8.23 13.56
CA LEU A 31 3.40 -7.25 12.48
C LEU A 31 3.31 -5.81 12.99
N LEU A 32 3.26 -5.60 14.30
CA LEU A 32 3.33 -4.28 14.90
C LEU A 32 4.45 -4.22 15.96
N PRO A 33 5.26 -3.14 15.98
CA PRO A 33 6.27 -2.95 17.01
C PRO A 33 5.61 -2.64 18.37
N ASP A 34 6.32 -2.87 19.47
CA ASP A 34 5.81 -2.56 20.81
C ASP A 34 5.87 -1.07 21.20
N ASP A 35 6.71 -0.31 20.51
CA ASP A 35 6.90 1.12 20.72
C ASP A 35 5.59 1.91 20.54
N SER A 36 5.24 2.71 21.55
CA SER A 36 3.96 3.43 21.58
C SER A 36 3.83 4.50 20.49
N ALA A 37 4.92 5.18 20.14
CA ALA A 37 4.91 6.19 19.09
C ALA A 37 4.75 5.55 17.71
N LYS A 38 5.38 4.40 17.47
CA LYS A 38 5.20 3.62 16.24
C LYS A 38 3.78 3.03 16.15
N LYS A 39 3.20 2.55 17.26
CA LYS A 39 1.79 2.08 17.28
C LYS A 39 0.82 3.21 16.93
N GLN A 40 0.96 4.38 17.55
CA GLN A 40 0.11 5.53 17.24
C GLN A 40 0.24 5.93 15.75
N PHE A 41 1.47 5.99 15.23
CA PHE A 41 1.68 6.34 13.84
C PHE A 41 1.12 5.27 12.87
N ALA A 42 1.17 3.99 13.26
CA ALA A 42 0.53 2.93 12.51
C ALA A 42 -0.98 3.16 12.39
N GLU A 43 -1.66 3.50 13.50
CA GLU A 43 -3.10 3.81 13.48
C GLU A 43 -3.41 4.99 12.57
N GLU A 44 -2.63 6.08 12.64
CA GLU A 44 -2.78 7.25 11.78
C GLU A 44 -2.66 6.89 10.29
N LEU A 45 -1.68 6.07 9.92
CA LEU A 45 -1.47 5.63 8.54
C LEU A 45 -2.57 4.66 8.08
N LEU A 46 -2.99 3.73 8.93
CA LEU A 46 -4.07 2.79 8.58
C LEU A 46 -5.41 3.48 8.37
N VAL A 47 -5.69 4.58 9.08
CA VAL A 47 -6.87 5.42 8.82
C VAL A 47 -6.73 6.17 7.49
N TYR A 48 -5.50 6.55 7.12
CA TYR A 48 -5.24 7.31 5.90
C TYR A 48 -5.27 6.48 4.61
N THR A 49 -5.32 5.15 4.67
CA THR A 49 -5.29 4.28 3.46
C THR A 49 -6.42 4.60 2.48
N ASP A 50 -7.63 4.87 2.98
CA ASP A 50 -8.79 5.13 2.13
C ASP A 50 -8.68 6.46 1.41
N GLU A 51 -8.18 7.49 2.09
CA GLU A 51 -7.95 8.81 1.50
C GLU A 51 -6.83 8.75 0.44
N PHE A 52 -5.72 8.08 0.75
CA PHE A 52 -4.63 7.84 -0.20
C PHE A 52 -5.14 7.12 -1.45
N ASN A 53 -5.82 6.00 -1.27
CA ASN A 53 -6.36 5.21 -2.38
C ASN A 53 -7.34 6.01 -3.23
N LYS A 54 -8.23 6.78 -2.58
CA LYS A 54 -9.20 7.62 -3.27
C LYS A 54 -8.51 8.67 -4.14
N ALA A 55 -7.52 9.39 -3.60
CA ALA A 55 -6.78 10.41 -4.35
C ALA A 55 -6.15 9.83 -5.62
N LEU A 56 -5.43 8.71 -5.49
CA LEU A 56 -4.70 8.10 -6.59
C LEU A 56 -5.65 7.48 -7.64
N TYR A 57 -6.71 6.79 -7.23
CA TYR A 57 -7.70 6.26 -8.17
C TYR A 57 -8.45 7.37 -8.91
N SER A 58 -8.87 8.44 -8.23
CA SER A 58 -9.54 9.57 -8.88
C SER A 58 -8.66 10.21 -9.96
N SER A 59 -7.36 10.31 -9.71
CA SER A 59 -6.41 10.85 -10.69
C SER A 59 -6.12 9.90 -11.85
N ILE A 60 -6.23 8.57 -11.66
CA ILE A 60 -6.11 7.61 -12.77
C ILE A 60 -7.28 7.75 -13.74
N THR A 61 -8.51 7.94 -13.22
CA THR A 61 -9.73 8.01 -14.04
C THR A 61 -10.02 9.40 -14.60
N SER A 62 -9.33 10.45 -14.13
CA SER A 62 -9.49 11.81 -14.64
C SER A 62 -8.85 11.97 -16.01
N LYS A 63 -9.32 12.95 -16.80
CA LYS A 63 -8.61 13.39 -18.01
C LYS A 63 -7.58 14.46 -17.64
N GLY A 64 -6.45 14.48 -18.34
CA GLY A 64 -5.37 15.46 -18.12
C GLY A 64 -4.31 14.98 -17.13
N ASP A 65 -3.52 15.94 -16.67
CA ASP A 65 -2.35 15.74 -15.82
C ASP A 65 -2.71 15.18 -14.43
N VAL A 66 -1.69 14.78 -13.69
CA VAL A 66 -1.83 14.28 -12.32
C VAL A 66 -2.31 15.42 -11.41
N ALA A 67 -3.39 15.17 -10.66
CA ALA A 67 -4.00 16.15 -9.79
C ALA A 67 -3.08 16.53 -8.61
N GLU A 68 -3.19 17.78 -8.13
CA GLU A 68 -2.40 18.27 -6.98
C GLU A 68 -2.63 17.42 -5.73
N GLU A 69 -3.87 16.94 -5.52
CA GLU A 69 -4.21 16.07 -4.38
C GLU A 69 -3.46 14.74 -4.44
N THR A 70 -3.19 14.22 -5.63
CA THR A 70 -2.40 12.99 -5.82
C THR A 70 -0.94 13.22 -5.47
N VAL A 71 -0.39 14.34 -5.92
CA VAL A 71 0.98 14.74 -5.60
C VAL A 71 1.12 14.89 -4.09
N ALA A 72 0.19 15.61 -3.44
CA ALA A 72 0.17 15.78 -1.99
C ALA A 72 0.04 14.44 -1.24
N ALA A 73 -0.78 13.51 -1.73
CA ALA A 73 -0.92 12.18 -1.14
C ALA A 73 0.36 11.35 -1.25
N LEU A 74 1.03 11.38 -2.41
CA LEU A 74 2.34 10.74 -2.60
C LEU A 74 3.42 11.37 -1.71
N ASP A 75 3.45 12.70 -1.60
CA ASP A 75 4.42 13.42 -0.78
C ASP A 75 4.21 13.13 0.72
N LYS A 76 2.97 12.93 1.16
CA LYS A 76 2.67 12.48 2.53
C LYS A 76 3.19 11.07 2.78
N ILE A 77 3.07 10.16 1.82
CA ILE A 77 3.64 8.80 1.93
C ILE A 77 5.18 8.83 1.92
N GLU A 78 5.78 9.65 1.06
CA GLU A 78 7.23 9.88 1.02
C GLU A 78 7.76 10.37 2.38
N ALA A 79 7.08 11.36 2.98
CA ALA A 79 7.42 11.87 4.30
C ALA A 79 7.20 10.82 5.40
N ALA A 80 6.15 10.01 5.31
CA ALA A 80 5.86 8.95 6.28
C ALA A 80 6.93 7.86 6.28
N LEU A 81 7.39 7.42 5.10
CA LEU A 81 8.48 6.46 4.96
C LEU A 81 9.83 7.02 5.48
N GLY A 82 10.01 8.34 5.44
CA GLY A 82 11.19 9.02 5.98
C GLY A 82 11.14 9.32 7.48
N LYS A 83 10.05 8.99 8.19
CA LYS A 83 9.84 9.40 9.58
C LYS A 83 10.78 8.72 10.57
N PHE A 84 11.05 7.44 10.38
CA PHE A 84 11.91 6.65 11.27
C PHE A 84 13.21 6.27 10.55
N SER A 85 14.35 6.55 11.18
CA SER A 85 15.67 6.36 10.56
C SER A 85 16.25 4.95 10.70
N ASP A 86 15.54 4.05 11.37
CA ASP A 86 15.98 2.69 11.69
C ASP A 86 15.59 1.65 10.62
N GLY A 87 15.05 2.09 9.48
CA GLY A 87 14.98 1.28 8.27
C GLY A 87 14.01 1.85 7.22
N PRO A 88 13.82 1.13 6.11
CA PRO A 88 13.16 1.63 4.89
C PRO A 88 11.62 1.49 4.88
N PHE A 89 11.04 1.08 6.00
CA PHE A 89 9.61 0.78 6.14
C PHE A 89 8.89 1.86 6.95
N PHE A 90 7.55 1.90 6.88
CA PHE A 90 6.77 2.97 7.53
C PHE A 90 7.03 3.11 9.03
N LEU A 91 7.36 2.01 9.71
CA LEU A 91 7.69 1.96 11.13
C LEU A 91 9.17 1.61 11.39
N GLY A 92 10.04 1.85 10.41
CA GLY A 92 11.46 1.46 10.41
C GLY A 92 11.69 -0.01 10.08
N GLN A 93 10.82 -0.90 10.57
CA GLN A 93 10.81 -2.32 10.25
C GLN A 93 9.53 -2.72 9.52
N PHE A 94 9.56 -3.84 8.77
CA PHE A 94 8.39 -4.34 8.06
C PHE A 94 7.25 -4.64 9.03
N SER A 95 6.05 -4.20 8.68
CA SER A 95 4.90 -4.15 9.57
C SER A 95 3.57 -4.29 8.83
N LEU A 96 2.48 -4.33 9.59
CA LEU A 96 1.11 -4.30 9.10
C LEU A 96 0.84 -3.10 8.18
N VAL A 97 1.46 -1.95 8.48
CA VAL A 97 1.31 -0.73 7.66
C VAL A 97 1.88 -0.98 6.26
N ASP A 98 3.06 -1.59 6.15
CA ASP A 98 3.67 -1.92 4.86
C ASP A 98 2.78 -2.91 4.08
N ILE A 99 2.22 -3.91 4.77
CA ILE A 99 1.26 -4.88 4.20
C ILE A 99 0.00 -4.17 3.66
N ALA A 100 -0.50 -3.17 4.37
CA ALA A 100 -1.68 -2.41 3.96
C ALA A 100 -1.42 -1.55 2.72
N TYR A 101 -0.23 -0.98 2.58
CA TYR A 101 0.11 -0.05 1.50
C TYR A 101 0.72 -0.70 0.27
N VAL A 102 1.57 -1.71 0.44
CA VAL A 102 2.36 -2.29 -0.67
C VAL A 102 1.51 -2.74 -1.87
N PRO A 103 0.34 -3.38 -1.72
CA PRO A 103 -0.44 -3.82 -2.87
C PRO A 103 -0.99 -2.63 -3.68
N PHE A 104 -1.22 -1.49 -3.04
CA PHE A 104 -1.71 -0.28 -3.72
C PHE A 104 -0.57 0.49 -4.37
N ILE A 105 0.55 0.68 -3.67
CA ILE A 105 1.73 1.36 -4.22
C ILE A 105 2.25 0.61 -5.47
N GLU A 106 2.30 -0.72 -5.43
CA GLU A 106 2.66 -1.56 -6.59
C GLU A 106 1.75 -1.27 -7.79
N ARG A 107 0.44 -1.33 -7.56
CA ARG A 107 -0.58 -1.08 -8.59
C ARG A 107 -0.47 0.34 -9.15
N PHE A 108 -0.32 1.33 -8.29
CA PHE A 108 -0.22 2.72 -8.71
C PHE A 108 1.07 3.01 -9.46
N GLN A 109 2.20 2.37 -9.13
CA GLN A 109 3.41 2.49 -9.94
C GLN A 109 3.16 2.04 -11.39
N ILE A 110 2.47 0.92 -11.57
CA ILE A 110 2.12 0.38 -12.89
C ILE A 110 1.12 1.29 -13.61
N PHE A 111 0.06 1.72 -12.91
CA PHE A 111 -1.04 2.47 -13.52
C PHE A 111 -0.64 3.89 -13.90
N PHE A 112 0.07 4.62 -13.04
CA PHE A 112 0.51 5.97 -13.35
C PHE A 112 1.52 5.98 -14.50
N SER A 113 2.43 5.01 -14.55
CA SER A 113 3.34 4.85 -15.68
C SER A 113 2.56 4.53 -16.98
N GLY A 114 1.68 3.53 -16.97
CA GLY A 114 1.00 3.03 -18.17
C GLY A 114 -0.22 3.83 -18.65
N ILE A 115 -0.79 4.71 -17.82
CA ILE A 115 -2.00 5.50 -18.13
C ILE A 115 -1.69 6.99 -18.18
N LYS A 116 -0.85 7.48 -17.24
CA LYS A 116 -0.56 8.91 -17.07
C LYS A 116 0.84 9.31 -17.55
N ASN A 117 1.67 8.34 -17.96
CA ASN A 117 3.10 8.55 -18.24
C ASN A 117 3.79 9.31 -17.09
N TYR A 118 3.43 8.95 -15.85
CA TYR A 118 3.89 9.60 -14.64
C TYR A 118 4.61 8.61 -13.74
N ASP A 119 5.83 8.95 -13.33
CA ASP A 119 6.62 8.16 -12.39
C ASP A 119 6.37 8.66 -10.96
N ILE A 120 5.68 7.84 -10.16
CA ILE A 120 5.38 8.17 -8.76
C ILE A 120 6.63 8.22 -7.87
N THR A 121 7.74 7.62 -8.31
CA THR A 121 9.01 7.58 -7.57
C THR A 121 9.91 8.77 -7.86
N LYS A 122 9.61 9.52 -8.93
CA LYS A 122 10.37 10.72 -9.28
C LYS A 122 10.30 11.73 -8.13
N ASP A 123 11.46 12.16 -7.69
CA ASP A 123 11.66 13.08 -6.54
C ASP A 123 11.15 12.52 -5.20
N ARG A 124 10.91 11.20 -5.11
CA ARG A 124 10.42 10.48 -3.91
C ARG A 124 11.31 9.26 -3.58
N PRO A 125 12.54 9.50 -3.09
CA PRO A 125 13.52 8.43 -2.86
C PRO A 125 13.08 7.42 -1.79
N ASN A 126 12.28 7.78 -0.79
CA ASN A 126 11.82 6.83 0.22
C ASN A 126 10.79 5.86 -0.37
N ILE A 127 9.86 6.33 -1.23
CA ILE A 127 8.95 5.45 -1.98
C ILE A 127 9.75 4.52 -2.89
N GLN A 128 10.74 5.04 -3.62
CA GLN A 128 11.62 4.20 -4.44
C GLN A 128 12.28 3.12 -3.58
N LYS A 129 12.84 3.51 -2.44
CA LYS A 129 13.53 2.59 -1.54
C LYS A 129 12.59 1.55 -0.93
N PHE A 130 11.40 1.96 -0.52
CA PHE A 130 10.36 1.07 -0.03
C PHE A 130 10.02 0.00 -1.06
N ILE A 131 9.79 0.38 -2.33
CA ILE A 131 9.50 -0.55 -3.42
C ILE A 131 10.66 -1.54 -3.61
N GLU A 132 11.92 -1.08 -3.60
CA GLU A 132 13.07 -1.98 -3.71
C GLU A 132 13.12 -3.02 -2.57
N GLU A 133 12.87 -2.60 -1.33
CA GLU A 133 13.02 -3.45 -0.15
C GLU A 133 11.85 -4.42 0.02
N VAL A 134 10.61 -4.01 -0.25
CA VAL A 134 9.47 -4.96 -0.24
C VAL A 134 9.63 -6.05 -1.31
N ASN A 135 10.20 -5.73 -2.49
CA ASN A 135 10.45 -6.72 -3.54
C ASN A 135 11.52 -7.77 -3.18
N LYS A 136 12.20 -7.65 -2.03
CA LYS A 136 13.09 -8.70 -1.49
C LYS A 136 12.38 -9.64 -0.53
N ILE A 137 11.12 -9.37 -0.18
CA ILE A 137 10.34 -10.18 0.76
C ILE A 137 9.63 -11.28 -0.01
N ASP A 138 10.09 -12.53 0.18
CA ASP A 138 9.54 -13.71 -0.50
C ASP A 138 8.01 -13.86 -0.33
N ALA A 139 7.50 -13.55 0.87
CA ALA A 139 6.06 -13.63 1.15
C ALA A 139 5.24 -12.64 0.32
N TYR A 140 5.80 -11.47 0.01
CA TYR A 140 5.13 -10.48 -0.84
C TYR A 140 5.27 -10.85 -2.32
N THR A 141 6.47 -11.22 -2.78
CA THR A 141 6.72 -11.50 -4.20
C THR A 141 5.87 -12.65 -4.75
N GLN A 142 5.53 -13.64 -3.90
CA GLN A 142 4.62 -14.73 -4.23
C GLN A 142 3.17 -14.29 -4.51
N THR A 143 2.78 -13.08 -4.08
CA THR A 143 1.40 -12.56 -4.25
C THR A 143 1.24 -11.67 -5.47
N LYS A 144 2.35 -11.32 -6.14
CA LYS A 144 2.35 -10.37 -7.26
C LYS A 144 1.69 -10.97 -8.49
N LEU A 145 1.05 -10.10 -9.26
CA LEU A 145 0.50 -10.44 -10.56
C LEU A 145 1.41 -9.94 -11.68
N ASP A 146 1.25 -10.50 -12.87
CA ASP A 146 1.91 -9.98 -14.06
C ASP A 146 1.50 -8.49 -14.28
N PRO A 147 2.48 -7.56 -14.41
CA PRO A 147 2.17 -6.14 -14.52
C PRO A 147 1.34 -5.77 -15.75
N GLN A 148 1.57 -6.44 -16.88
CA GLN A 148 0.84 -6.18 -18.12
C GLN A 148 -0.61 -6.63 -17.98
N PHE A 149 -0.83 -7.84 -17.44
CA PHE A 149 -2.16 -8.33 -17.11
C PHE A 149 -2.91 -7.36 -16.19
N LEU A 150 -2.26 -6.88 -15.13
CA LEU A 150 -2.87 -5.97 -14.16
C LEU A 150 -3.26 -4.63 -14.80
N LEU A 151 -2.40 -4.07 -15.67
CA LEU A 151 -2.66 -2.83 -16.40
C LEU A 151 -3.86 -2.98 -17.35
N GLU A 152 -3.83 -3.99 -18.23
CA GLU A 152 -4.89 -4.22 -19.22
C GLU A 152 -6.24 -4.53 -18.56
N HIS A 153 -6.24 -5.40 -17.55
CA HIS A 153 -7.45 -5.72 -16.80
C HIS A 153 -8.03 -4.48 -16.11
N THR A 154 -7.17 -3.63 -15.53
CA THR A 154 -7.62 -2.41 -14.85
C THR A 154 -8.12 -1.36 -15.82
N LYS A 155 -7.43 -1.14 -16.96
CA LYS A 155 -7.91 -0.25 -18.03
C LYS A 155 -9.31 -0.63 -18.48
N LYS A 156 -9.54 -1.91 -18.78
CA LYS A 156 -10.86 -2.44 -19.14
C LYS A 156 -11.91 -2.21 -18.04
N ARG A 157 -11.56 -2.47 -16.77
CA ARG A 157 -12.46 -2.26 -15.63
C ARG A 157 -12.83 -0.79 -15.42
N LEU A 158 -11.90 0.12 -15.67
CA LEU A 158 -12.08 1.56 -15.50
C LEU A 158 -12.60 2.28 -16.75
N GLY A 159 -12.77 1.58 -17.87
CA GLY A 159 -13.18 2.18 -19.14
C GLY A 159 -12.13 3.14 -19.73
N ILE A 160 -10.86 2.85 -19.51
CA ILE A 160 -9.72 3.61 -20.04
C ILE A 160 -9.25 2.88 -21.30
N GLU A 161 -9.32 3.56 -22.45
CA GLU A 161 -8.81 3.08 -23.74
C GLU A 161 -7.30 3.30 -23.87
#